data_AF-A0A0M2NLQ1-F1
#
_entry.id   AF-A0A0M2NLQ1-F1
#
_cell.length_a   1.000
_cell.length_b   1.000
_cell.length_c   1.000
_cell.angle_alpha   90.00
_cell.angle_beta   90.00
_cell.angle_gamma   90.00
#
_symmetry.space_group_name_H-M   'P 1'
#
loop_
_entity.id
_entity.type
_entity.pdbx_description
1 polymer ?
#
loop_
_entity_poly.entity_id
_entity_poly.type
_entity_poly.pdbx_seq_one_letter_code
_entity_poly.pdbx_strand_id
1 'polypeptide(L)'
;MEKLIEDEIADVDAVPLRSGFEVFKNNIRHLVKDMGDLDFIIDILEKDEIRKLYDRKWYPESLYLLAMVDYLCSENNIPLCKNYNDIRAQKLKTVIYPSSVIAAASAMNDDTIRQESLNAAIPEFMQFNIVESEVRDVY
;
A
#
# COMPACT_ATOMS: atom_id res chain seq x y z
N MET A 1 -47.96 -0.69 29.96
CA MET A 1 -47.37 -2.03 29.82
C MET A 1 -47.43 -2.37 28.35
N GLU A 2 -46.35 -2.07 27.64
CA GLU A 2 -46.05 -2.61 26.31
C GLU A 2 -44.52 -2.73 26.30
N LYS A 3 -44.06 -3.97 26.43
CA LYS A 3 -42.65 -4.37 26.35
C LYS A 3 -42.44 -4.89 24.93
N LEU A 4 -41.25 -4.59 24.36
CA LEU A 4 -40.48 -5.43 23.42
C LEU A 4 -41.16 -5.66 22.05
N ILE A 5 -40.58 -5.39 20.86
CA ILE A 5 -39.26 -5.65 20.23
C ILE A 5 -39.26 -4.72 18.99
N GLU A 6 -38.20 -4.00 18.66
CA GLU A 6 -37.16 -4.39 17.70
C GLU A 6 -35.89 -3.63 18.11
N ASP A 7 -35.03 -4.31 18.86
CA ASP A 7 -33.85 -4.99 18.36
C ASP A 7 -32.70 -4.01 18.15
N GLU A 8 -31.75 -4.16 19.07
CA GLU A 8 -30.36 -3.76 18.96
C GLU A 8 -29.94 -3.66 17.49
N ILE A 9 -29.65 -2.45 17.03
CA ILE A 9 -28.71 -2.29 15.92
C ILE A 9 -27.39 -2.76 16.50
N ALA A 10 -27.19 -4.08 16.41
CA ALA A 10 -25.90 -4.70 16.55
C ALA A 10 -24.93 -3.88 15.71
N ASP A 11 -23.78 -3.61 16.32
CA ASP A 11 -22.60 -3.03 15.73
C ASP A 11 -22.24 -3.85 14.48
N VAL A 12 -22.90 -3.58 13.36
CA VAL A 12 -22.56 -4.18 12.06
C VAL A 12 -21.32 -3.43 11.65
N ASP A 13 -20.17 -4.00 12.02
CA ASP A 13 -18.84 -3.77 11.46
C ASP A 13 -18.95 -2.85 10.24
N ALA A 14 -18.78 -1.55 10.45
CA ALA A 14 -18.77 -0.60 9.35
C ALA A 14 -17.61 -1.02 8.46
N VAL A 15 -17.91 -1.78 7.40
CA VAL A 15 -16.91 -2.29 6.47
C VAL A 15 -16.11 -1.07 6.04
N PRO A 16 -14.83 -0.95 6.43
CA PRO A 16 -14.09 0.27 6.18
C PRO A 16 -14.10 0.50 4.67
N LEU A 17 -14.57 1.68 4.26
CA LEU A 17 -14.73 1.99 2.85
C LEU A 17 -13.37 1.87 2.19
N ARG A 18 -13.20 0.87 1.31
CA ARG A 18 -11.93 0.66 0.61
C ARG A 18 -11.76 1.79 -0.40
N SER A 19 -10.83 2.70 -0.11
CA SER A 19 -10.45 3.74 -1.04
C SER A 19 -9.80 3.14 -2.29
N GLY A 20 -9.81 3.89 -3.40
CA GLY A 20 -9.06 3.49 -4.59
C GLY A 20 -7.57 3.38 -4.27
N PHE A 21 -6.89 2.43 -4.91
CA PHE A 21 -5.48 2.13 -4.60
C PHE A 21 -4.56 3.35 -4.72
N GLU A 22 -4.76 4.22 -5.71
CA GLU A 22 -4.00 5.48 -5.83
C GLU A 22 -4.22 6.43 -4.64
N VAL A 23 -5.45 6.54 -4.16
CA VAL A 23 -5.77 7.36 -2.98
C VAL A 23 -5.09 6.77 -1.74
N PHE A 24 -5.09 5.44 -1.61
CA PHE A 24 -4.36 4.76 -0.55
C PHE A 24 -2.86 5.07 -0.59
N LYS A 25 -2.22 4.94 -1.76
CA LYS A 25 -0.79 5.26 -1.92
C LYS A 25 -0.47 6.71 -1.54
N ASN A 26 -1.28 7.65 -2.00
CA ASN A 26 -1.11 9.07 -1.65
C ASN A 26 -1.23 9.29 -0.14
N ASN A 27 -2.24 8.70 0.50
CA ASN A 27 -2.42 8.80 1.94
C ASN A 27 -1.22 8.26 2.72
N ILE A 28 -0.67 7.11 2.30
CA ILE A 28 0.53 6.54 2.92
C ILE A 28 1.73 7.49 2.75
N ARG A 29 1.93 8.06 1.55
CA ARG A 29 3.02 9.01 1.30
C ARG A 29 2.90 10.26 2.17
N HIS A 30 1.71 10.82 2.29
CA HIS A 30 1.45 11.94 3.19
C HIS A 30 1.69 11.56 4.65
N LEU A 31 1.26 10.37 5.07
CA LEU A 31 1.48 9.89 6.44
C LEU A 31 2.98 9.74 6.77
N VAL A 32 3.77 9.19 5.85
CA VAL A 32 5.23 9.12 5.98
C VAL A 32 5.85 10.53 6.08
N LYS A 33 5.38 11.48 5.27
CA LYS A 33 5.85 12.88 5.30
C LYS A 33 5.53 13.57 6.64
N ASP A 34 4.34 13.34 7.17
CA ASP A 34 3.85 14.01 8.37
C ASP A 34 4.44 13.41 9.66
N MET A 35 4.62 12.08 9.71
CA MET A 35 5.17 11.39 10.88
C MET A 35 6.70 11.28 10.85
N GLY A 36 7.29 11.20 9.66
CA GLY A 36 8.68 10.79 9.47
C GLY A 36 8.84 9.26 9.44
N ASP A 37 9.98 8.83 8.89
CA ASP A 37 10.21 7.42 8.55
C ASP A 37 10.13 6.47 9.74
N LEU A 38 10.82 6.81 10.83
CA LEU A 38 10.96 5.94 12.00
C LEU A 38 9.63 5.76 12.72
N ASP A 39 8.92 6.86 12.97
CA ASP A 39 7.63 6.84 13.64
C ASP A 39 6.58 6.11 12.79
N PHE A 40 6.62 6.30 11.46
CA PHE A 40 5.77 5.54 10.55
C PHE A 40 6.07 4.03 10.61
N ILE A 41 7.34 3.63 10.53
CA ILE A 41 7.72 2.20 10.62
C ILE A 41 7.22 1.61 11.94
N ILE A 42 7.47 2.27 13.06
CA ILE A 42 7.05 1.78 14.39
C ILE A 42 5.53 1.63 14.43
N ASP A 43 4.78 2.66 14.03
CA ASP A 43 3.31 2.66 14.07
C ASP A 43 2.70 1.50 13.25
N ILE A 44 3.19 1.29 12.03
CA ILE A 44 2.70 0.22 11.15
C ILE A 44 3.01 -1.17 11.72
N LEU A 45 4.21 -1.35 12.27
CA LEU A 45 4.64 -2.62 12.86
C LEU A 45 3.90 -2.93 14.17
N GLU A 46 3.71 -1.94 15.05
CA GLU A 46 3.00 -2.10 16.32
C GLU A 46 1.52 -2.40 16.13
N LYS A 47 0.89 -1.74 15.16
CA LYS A 47 -0.53 -1.96 14.85
C LYS A 47 -0.77 -3.20 14.01
N ASP A 48 0.27 -3.83 13.47
CA ASP A 48 0.19 -4.98 12.56
C ASP A 48 -0.73 -4.73 11.34
N GLU A 49 -0.71 -3.49 10.82
CA GLU A 49 -1.62 -3.06 9.75
C GLU A 49 -1.42 -3.86 8.45
N ILE A 50 -0.17 -4.25 8.16
CA ILE A 50 0.17 -5.07 6.98
C ILE A 50 -0.61 -6.39 7.00
N ARG A 51 -0.63 -7.07 8.16
CA ARG A 51 -1.34 -8.35 8.33
C ARG A 51 -2.85 -8.16 8.26
N LYS A 52 -3.38 -7.12 8.92
CA LYS A 52 -4.82 -6.81 8.87
C LYS A 52 -5.30 -6.60 7.43
N LEU A 53 -4.54 -5.86 6.62
CA LEU A 53 -4.85 -5.66 5.19
C LEU A 53 -4.77 -6.98 4.41
N TYR A 54 -3.76 -7.81 4.70
CA TYR A 54 -3.58 -9.10 4.05
C TYR A 54 -4.74 -10.06 4.33
N ASP A 55 -5.15 -10.19 5.59
CA ASP A 55 -6.23 -11.07 6.03
C ASP A 55 -7.59 -10.64 5.48
N ARG A 56 -7.78 -9.31 5.30
CA ARG A 56 -8.92 -8.72 4.59
C ARG A 56 -8.87 -8.93 3.07
N LYS A 57 -7.82 -9.56 2.54
CA LYS A 57 -7.56 -9.78 1.10
C LYS A 57 -7.37 -8.49 0.31
N TRP A 58 -6.97 -7.41 0.97
CA TRP A 58 -6.58 -6.15 0.34
C TRP A 58 -5.10 -6.24 -0.03
N TYR A 59 -4.79 -7.16 -0.94
CA TYR A 59 -3.42 -7.52 -1.28
C TYR A 59 -2.61 -6.35 -1.86
N PRO A 60 -3.12 -5.53 -2.80
CA PRO A 60 -2.37 -4.38 -3.29
C PRO A 60 -1.95 -3.43 -2.17
N GLU A 61 -2.85 -3.11 -1.24
CA GLU A 61 -2.62 -2.21 -0.11
C GLU A 61 -1.64 -2.82 0.90
N SER A 62 -1.83 -4.10 1.25
CA SER A 62 -0.93 -4.82 2.16
C SER A 62 0.49 -4.89 1.62
N LEU A 63 0.65 -5.27 0.35
CA LEU A 63 1.95 -5.40 -0.29
C LEU A 63 2.61 -4.03 -0.52
N TYR A 64 1.82 -2.98 -0.85
CA TYR A 64 2.33 -1.62 -0.93
C TYR A 64 2.85 -1.12 0.41
N LEU A 65 2.10 -1.36 1.49
CA LEU A 65 2.50 -0.94 2.83
C LEU A 65 3.77 -1.65 3.30
N LEU A 66 3.87 -2.95 3.03
CA LEU A 66 5.07 -3.73 3.31
C LEU A 66 6.28 -3.24 2.49
N ALA A 67 6.09 -2.96 1.20
CA ALA A 67 7.12 -2.38 0.35
C ALA A 67 7.59 -1.01 0.86
N MET A 68 6.66 -0.18 1.31
CA MET A 68 6.98 1.13 1.89
C MET A 68 7.82 0.97 3.16
N VAL A 69 7.43 0.09 4.09
CA VAL A 69 8.21 -0.17 5.31
C VAL A 69 9.59 -0.73 4.96
N ASP A 70 9.68 -1.67 4.03
CA ASP A 70 10.96 -2.26 3.61
C ASP A 70 11.87 -1.20 2.95
N TYR A 71 11.32 -0.33 2.10
CA TYR A 71 12.02 0.81 1.49
C TYR A 71 12.55 1.76 2.57
N LEU A 72 11.71 2.19 3.51
CA LEU A 72 12.12 3.09 4.59
C LEU A 72 13.18 2.45 5.50
N CYS A 73 13.08 1.15 5.78
CA CYS A 73 14.12 0.42 6.51
C CYS A 73 15.45 0.40 5.75
N SER A 74 15.42 0.17 4.43
CA SER A 74 16.59 0.18 3.55
C SER A 74 17.30 1.53 3.59
N GLU A 75 16.55 2.62 3.39
CA GLU A 75 17.06 4.00 3.42
C GLU A 75 17.68 4.38 4.77
N ASN A 76 17.12 3.86 5.86
CA ASN A 76 17.55 4.16 7.23
C ASN A 76 18.52 3.11 7.82
N ASN A 77 18.98 2.13 7.02
CA ASN A 77 19.86 1.03 7.46
C ASN A 77 19.29 0.21 8.64
N ILE A 78 17.98 -0.01 8.65
CA ILE A 78 17.26 -0.75 9.69
C ILE A 78 17.03 -2.20 9.23
N PRO A 79 17.31 -3.21 10.08
CA PRO A 79 16.99 -4.59 9.76
C PRO A 79 15.49 -4.83 9.56
N LEU A 80 15.12 -5.59 8.53
CA LEU A 80 13.72 -5.89 8.22
C LEU A 80 13.04 -6.73 9.33
N CYS A 81 11.78 -6.40 9.62
CA CYS A 81 10.94 -7.18 10.53
C CYS A 81 10.59 -8.54 9.91
N LYS A 82 11.00 -9.64 10.54
CA LYS A 82 10.84 -11.00 10.01
C LYS A 82 9.40 -11.54 10.06
N ASN A 83 8.49 -10.87 10.79
CA ASN A 83 7.10 -11.30 10.98
C ASN A 83 6.26 -11.28 9.70
N TYR A 84 6.74 -10.61 8.65
CA TYR A 84 6.07 -10.51 7.35
C TYR A 84 6.76 -11.30 6.24
N ASN A 85 7.72 -12.19 6.56
CA ASN A 85 8.46 -12.94 5.55
C ASN A 85 7.57 -13.82 4.66
N ASP A 86 6.47 -14.33 5.20
CA ASP A 86 5.46 -15.09 4.46
C ASP A 86 4.72 -14.22 3.43
N ILE A 87 4.43 -12.96 3.78
CA ILE A 87 3.85 -11.97 2.87
C ILE A 87 4.89 -11.49 1.85
N ARG A 88 6.16 -11.29 2.25
CA ARG A 88 7.25 -10.92 1.33
C ARG A 88 7.50 -11.94 0.22
N ALA A 89 7.18 -13.21 0.49
CA ALA A 89 7.28 -14.28 -0.49
C ALA A 89 6.14 -14.26 -1.54
N GLN A 90 5.12 -13.40 -1.36
CA GLN A 90 4.01 -13.26 -2.29
C GLN A 90 4.27 -12.15 -3.31
N LYS A 91 3.55 -12.21 -4.45
CA LYS A 91 3.58 -11.19 -5.50
C LYS A 91 2.21 -11.10 -6.16
N LEU A 92 1.82 -9.90 -6.61
CA LEU A 92 0.60 -9.74 -7.40
C LEU A 92 0.72 -10.44 -8.75
N LYS A 93 -0.38 -11.01 -9.26
CA LYS A 93 -0.40 -11.70 -10.55
C LYS A 93 -0.12 -10.75 -11.73
N THR A 94 -0.60 -9.52 -11.64
CA THR A 94 -0.47 -8.49 -12.67
C THR A 94 0.33 -7.32 -12.14
N VAL A 95 1.09 -6.68 -13.02
CA VAL A 95 1.81 -5.44 -12.70
C VAL A 95 0.82 -4.29 -12.56
N ILE A 96 0.91 -3.55 -11.46
CA ILE A 96 0.16 -2.32 -11.24
C ILE A 96 1.06 -1.14 -11.64
N TYR A 97 0.60 -0.37 -12.61
CA TYR A 97 1.24 0.87 -13.05
C TYR A 97 0.56 2.08 -12.40
N PRO A 98 1.29 3.19 -12.16
CA PRO A 98 0.69 4.45 -11.79
C PRO A 98 -0.32 4.90 -12.85
N SER A 99 -1.42 5.51 -12.38
CA SER A 99 -2.48 5.99 -13.29
C SER A 99 -1.98 7.02 -14.29
N SER A 100 -0.98 7.84 -13.92
CA SER A 100 -0.31 8.79 -14.81
C SER A 100 0.38 8.09 -15.99
N VAL A 101 1.07 6.98 -15.73
CA VAL A 101 1.78 6.18 -16.74
C VAL A 101 0.79 5.52 -17.69
N ILE A 102 -0.32 4.98 -17.15
CA ILE A 102 -1.38 4.38 -17.98
C ILE A 102 -2.02 5.44 -18.89
N ALA A 103 -2.32 6.61 -18.33
CA ALA A 103 -2.91 7.72 -19.08
C ALA A 103 -1.98 8.22 -20.19
N ALA A 104 -0.70 8.43 -19.88
CA ALA A 104 0.31 8.89 -20.84
C ALA A 104 0.52 7.88 -21.98
N ALA A 105 0.72 6.59 -21.65
CA ALA A 105 0.87 5.53 -22.65
C ALA A 105 -0.35 5.43 -23.58
N SER A 106 -1.55 5.60 -23.04
CA SER A 106 -2.79 5.54 -23.83
C SER A 106 -2.96 6.78 -24.71
N ALA A 107 -2.64 7.97 -24.19
CA ALA A 107 -2.75 9.22 -24.94
C ALA A 107 -1.72 9.32 -26.08
N MET A 108 -0.52 8.80 -25.85
CA MET A 108 0.58 8.81 -26.83
C MET A 108 0.60 7.56 -27.73
N ASN A 109 -0.21 6.55 -27.40
CA ASN A 109 -0.20 5.22 -28.02
C ASN A 109 1.23 4.64 -28.09
N ASP A 110 1.96 4.81 -26.99
CA ASP A 110 3.37 4.47 -26.87
C ASP A 110 3.61 3.58 -25.65
N ASP A 111 3.91 2.31 -25.91
CA ASP A 111 4.16 1.31 -24.88
C ASP A 111 5.55 1.46 -24.23
N THR A 112 6.46 2.23 -24.82
CA THR A 112 7.80 2.48 -24.23
C THR A 112 7.69 3.18 -22.87
N ILE A 113 6.66 4.01 -22.68
CA ILE A 113 6.37 4.71 -21.42
C ILE A 113 6.19 3.73 -20.25
N ARG A 114 5.54 2.58 -20.49
CA ARG A 114 5.40 1.55 -19.45
C ARG A 114 6.74 0.88 -19.14
N GLN A 115 7.55 0.64 -20.16
CA GLN A 115 8.87 0.03 -20.01
C GLN A 115 9.84 0.94 -19.26
N GLU A 116 9.83 2.24 -19.54
CA GLU A 116 10.61 3.24 -18.81
C GLU A 116 10.19 3.29 -17.35
N SER A 117 8.89 3.30 -17.08
CA SER A 117 8.36 3.29 -15.71
C SER A 117 8.75 2.02 -14.94
N LEU A 118 8.77 0.85 -15.59
CA LEU A 118 9.29 -0.39 -14.99
C LEU A 118 10.77 -0.28 -14.61
N ASN A 119 11.58 0.30 -15.49
CA ASN A 119 13.02 0.41 -15.27
C ASN A 119 13.37 1.41 -14.14
N ALA A 120 12.51 2.42 -13.94
CA ALA A 120 12.64 3.40 -12.87
C ALA A 120 12.01 2.95 -11.53
N ALA A 121 11.38 1.77 -11.49
CA ALA A 121 10.67 1.32 -10.30
C ALA A 121 11.63 1.01 -9.15
N ILE A 122 11.23 1.43 -7.95
CA ILE A 122 11.93 1.13 -6.71
C ILE A 122 11.88 -0.39 -6.46
N PRO A 123 13.03 -1.05 -6.18
CA PRO A 123 13.12 -2.51 -6.07
C PRO A 123 12.13 -3.13 -5.08
N GLU A 124 11.94 -2.50 -3.92
CA GLU A 124 11.06 -2.96 -2.85
C GLU A 124 9.59 -3.04 -3.28
N PHE A 125 9.14 -2.10 -4.12
CA PHE A 125 7.79 -2.13 -4.68
C PHE A 125 7.69 -3.09 -5.87
N MET A 126 8.71 -3.13 -6.72
CA MET A 126 8.74 -3.99 -7.89
C MET A 126 8.76 -5.49 -7.54
N GLN A 127 9.32 -5.83 -6.36
CA GLN A 127 9.20 -7.17 -5.77
C GLN A 127 7.74 -7.65 -5.69
N PHE A 128 6.78 -6.75 -5.54
CA PHE A 128 5.37 -7.06 -5.44
C PHE A 128 4.57 -6.83 -6.73
N ASN A 129 5.24 -6.55 -7.86
CA ASN A 129 4.62 -6.14 -9.12
C ASN A 129 3.90 -4.78 -9.01
N ILE A 130 4.38 -3.89 -8.14
CA ILE A 130 3.87 -2.52 -8.03
C ILE A 130 4.95 -1.60 -8.57
N VAL A 131 4.60 -0.81 -9.58
CA VAL A 131 5.50 0.18 -10.17
C VAL A 131 5.32 1.49 -9.42
N GLU A 132 6.35 1.86 -8.68
CA GLU A 132 6.45 3.11 -7.94
C GLU A 132 7.88 3.61 -8.06
N SER A 133 8.08 4.84 -8.56
CA SER A 133 9.40 5.42 -8.80
C SER A 133 9.68 6.62 -7.89
N GLU A 134 8.64 7.21 -7.30
CA GLU A 134 8.74 8.44 -6.52
C GLU A 134 7.93 8.26 -5.24
N VAL A 135 8.58 8.11 -4.09
CA VAL A 135 7.90 8.02 -2.78
C VAL A 135 8.18 9.23 -1.89
N ARG A 136 9.13 10.08 -2.25
CA ARG A 136 9.52 11.27 -1.48
C ARG A 136 9.01 12.58 -2.05
N ASP A 137 8.75 12.63 -3.36
CA ASP A 137 8.19 13.81 -4.00
C ASP A 137 6.68 13.86 -3.75
N VAL A 138 6.30 14.66 -2.75
CA VAL A 138 4.92 14.96 -2.39
C VAL A 138 4.73 16.47 -2.59
N TYR A 139 4.30 16.83 -3.80
CA TYR A 139 3.97 18.21 -4.19
C TYR A 139 2.59 18.61 -3.68
#